data_AF-A0A8C2F6J5-F1
#
_entry.id   AF-A0A8C2F6J5-F1
#
_cell.length_a   1.000
_cell.length_b   1.000
_cell.length_c   1.000
_cell.angle_alpha   90.00
_cell.angle_beta   90.00
_cell.angle_gamma   90.00
#
_symmetry.space_group_name_H-M   'P 1'
#
loop_
_entity.id
_entity.type
_entity.pdbx_description
1 polymer ?
#
loop_
_entity_poly.entity_id
_entity_poly.type
_entity_poly.pdbx_seq_one_letter_code
_entity_poly.pdbx_strand_id
1 'polypeptide(L)'
;MLRIILMKIMCFFFCFGVFFVCSGKYAEDLFGELFNEAHTFSFRVNSLQERVDRLSISVTQLDPKEEELSLQDITMRKAFRSSTVQDQQLFERQSLPVPMQETYELCEQPPPLNILTPYRDDGKEGLKFYTNPSYFFDLWREKMLQDTEDKRKERRKQKVRWAGLHNRGVWLICK
;
A
#
# COMPACT_ATOMS: atom_id res chain seq x y z
N MET A 1 -61.36 -0.48 -11.81
CA MET A 1 -60.39 0.20 -12.70
C MET A 1 -59.53 1.24 -11.97
N LEU A 2 -60.11 2.21 -11.25
CA LEU A 2 -59.36 3.30 -10.61
C LEU A 2 -58.23 2.84 -9.65
N ARG A 3 -58.46 1.78 -8.86
CA ARG A 3 -57.44 1.20 -7.96
C ARG A 3 -56.21 0.66 -8.69
N ILE A 4 -56.39 0.03 -9.85
CA ILE A 4 -55.30 -0.55 -10.65
C ILE A 4 -54.47 0.55 -11.32
N ILE A 5 -55.13 1.63 -11.75
CA ILE A 5 -54.49 2.81 -12.33
C ILE A 5 -53.67 3.55 -11.27
N LEU A 6 -54.22 3.75 -10.06
CA LEU A 6 -53.48 4.35 -8.93
C LEU A 6 -52.25 3.52 -8.56
N MET A 7 -52.38 2.19 -8.52
CA MET A 7 -51.27 1.29 -8.17
C MET A 7 -50.15 1.34 -9.21
N LYS A 8 -50.49 1.42 -10.51
CA LYS A 8 -49.49 1.58 -11.59
C LYS A 8 -48.80 2.94 -11.55
N ILE A 9 -49.52 4.02 -11.24
CA ILE A 9 -48.94 5.36 -11.08
C ILE A 9 -48.01 5.40 -9.88
N MET A 10 -48.41 4.84 -8.73
CA MET A 10 -47.54 4.75 -7.55
C MET A 10 -46.30 3.90 -7.80
N CYS A 11 -46.42 2.76 -8.48
CA CYS A 11 -45.24 1.96 -8.87
C CYS A 11 -44.34 2.71 -9.86
N PHE A 12 -44.89 3.50 -10.79
CA PHE A 12 -44.10 4.30 -11.72
C PHE A 12 -43.33 5.41 -11.01
N PHE A 13 -43.98 6.17 -10.11
CA PHE A 13 -43.31 7.19 -9.30
C PHE A 13 -42.28 6.59 -8.32
N PHE A 14 -42.57 5.41 -7.75
CA PHE A 14 -41.64 4.71 -6.88
C PHE A 14 -40.43 4.20 -7.65
N CYS A 15 -40.62 3.53 -8.79
CA CYS A 15 -39.51 3.04 -9.63
C CYS A 15 -38.70 4.20 -10.23
N PHE A 16 -39.34 5.28 -10.69
CA PHE A 16 -38.64 6.45 -11.24
C PHE A 16 -37.89 7.23 -10.15
N GLY A 17 -38.48 7.38 -8.96
CA GLY A 17 -37.84 7.99 -7.81
C GLY A 17 -36.62 7.20 -7.31
N VAL A 18 -36.75 5.88 -7.18
CA VAL A 18 -35.64 5.01 -6.76
C VAL A 18 -34.51 5.02 -7.81
N PHE A 19 -34.83 4.93 -9.10
CA PHE A 19 -33.81 4.95 -10.16
C PHE A 19 -33.05 6.29 -10.21
N PHE A 20 -33.76 7.42 -10.17
CA PHE A 20 -33.16 8.75 -10.23
C PHE A 20 -32.29 9.05 -8.99
N VAL A 21 -32.73 8.65 -7.79
CA VAL A 21 -31.97 8.86 -6.54
C VAL A 21 -30.68 8.03 -6.51
N CYS A 22 -30.72 6.76 -6.94
CA CYS A 22 -29.53 5.91 -6.98
C CYS A 22 -28.49 6.40 -8.00
N SER A 23 -28.92 6.83 -9.19
CA SER A 23 -28.01 7.39 -10.20
C SER A 23 -27.37 8.72 -9.76
N GLY A 24 -28.11 9.54 -8.98
CA GLY A 24 -27.58 10.79 -8.43
C GLY A 24 -26.49 10.59 -7.40
N LYS A 25 -26.72 9.70 -6.42
CA LYS A 25 -25.74 9.32 -5.38
C LYS A 25 -24.44 8.77 -5.97
N TYR A 26 -24.55 7.82 -6.90
CA TYR A 26 -23.38 7.24 -7.56
C TYR A 26 -22.54 8.28 -8.32
N ALA A 27 -23.21 9.20 -9.03
CA ALA A 27 -22.51 10.27 -9.74
C ALA A 27 -21.84 11.25 -8.77
N GLU A 28 -22.50 11.60 -7.66
CA GLU A 28 -21.96 12.46 -6.61
C GLU A 28 -20.66 11.88 -6.04
N ASP A 29 -20.64 10.61 -5.66
CA ASP A 29 -19.45 9.95 -5.11
C ASP A 29 -18.29 9.94 -6.11
N LEU A 30 -18.56 9.61 -7.38
CA LEU A 30 -17.55 9.59 -8.44
C LEU A 30 -16.94 10.96 -8.68
N PHE A 31 -17.76 12.00 -8.81
CA PHE A 31 -17.28 13.36 -9.02
C PHE A 31 -16.62 13.93 -7.76
N GLY A 32 -17.07 13.53 -6.58
CA GLY A 32 -16.44 13.88 -5.30
C GLY A 32 -15.01 13.37 -5.18
N GLU A 33 -14.79 12.08 -5.49
CA GLU A 33 -13.44 11.49 -5.50
C GLU A 33 -12.53 12.18 -6.53
N LEU A 34 -13.03 12.39 -7.75
CA LEU A 34 -12.27 13.09 -8.80
C LEU A 34 -11.91 14.52 -8.40
N PHE A 35 -12.86 15.23 -7.78
CA PHE A 35 -12.65 16.60 -7.32
C PHE A 35 -11.59 16.66 -6.21
N ASN A 36 -11.62 15.75 -5.24
CA ASN A 36 -10.64 15.68 -4.17
C ASN A 36 -9.21 15.44 -4.69
N GLU A 37 -9.06 14.55 -5.66
CA GLU A 37 -7.76 14.30 -6.31
C GLU A 37 -7.30 15.51 -7.12
N ALA A 38 -8.18 16.12 -7.92
CA ALA A 38 -7.88 17.32 -8.69
C ALA A 38 -7.49 18.50 -7.78
N HIS A 39 -8.13 18.62 -6.63
CA HIS A 39 -7.82 19.64 -5.63
C HIS A 39 -6.45 19.41 -5.00
N THR A 40 -6.11 18.17 -4.64
CA THR A 40 -4.77 17.79 -4.16
C THR A 40 -3.70 18.08 -5.21
N PHE A 41 -3.99 17.78 -6.48
CA PHE A 41 -3.12 18.11 -7.60
C PHE A 41 -2.91 19.62 -7.74
N SER A 42 -3.98 20.42 -7.65
CA SER A 42 -3.90 21.89 -7.75
C SER A 42 -2.96 22.49 -6.70
N PHE A 43 -3.05 22.05 -5.43
CA PHE A 43 -2.12 22.50 -4.40
C PHE A 43 -0.66 22.17 -4.71
N ARG A 44 -0.40 20.96 -5.22
CA ARG A 44 0.95 20.54 -5.61
C ARG A 44 1.49 21.38 -6.75
N VAL A 45 0.65 21.71 -7.74
CA VAL A 45 1.01 22.58 -8.86
C VAL A 45 1.32 23.99 -8.39
N ASN A 46 0.47 24.57 -7.54
CA ASN A 46 0.69 25.93 -7.04
C ASN A 46 2.00 26.04 -6.22
N SER A 47 2.24 25.07 -5.33
CA SER A 47 3.49 25.01 -4.56
C SER A 47 4.72 24.81 -5.46
N LEU A 48 4.60 24.01 -6.52
CA LEU A 48 5.68 23.80 -7.49
C LEU A 48 5.93 25.07 -8.32
N GLN A 49 4.87 25.76 -8.74
CA GLN A 49 4.97 26.98 -9.54
C GLN A 49 5.75 28.07 -8.80
N GLU A 50 5.39 28.35 -7.55
CA GLU A 50 6.12 29.33 -6.73
C GLU A 50 7.60 28.98 -6.58
N ARG A 51 7.93 27.69 -6.47
CA ARG A 51 9.32 27.22 -6.39
C ARG A 51 10.06 27.41 -7.71
N VAL A 52 9.41 27.16 -8.84
CA VAL A 52 9.97 27.38 -10.18
C VAL A 52 10.25 28.85 -10.40
N ASP A 53 9.32 29.73 -10.03
CA ASP A 53 9.47 31.18 -10.21
C ASP A 53 10.65 31.74 -9.39
N ARG A 54 10.76 31.33 -8.12
CA ARG A 54 11.89 31.70 -7.26
C ARG A 54 13.21 31.16 -7.80
N LEU A 55 13.24 29.90 -8.24
CA LEU A 55 14.45 29.27 -8.77
C LEU A 55 14.90 29.96 -10.08
N SER A 56 13.96 30.35 -10.94
CA SER A 56 14.25 31.09 -12.17
C SER A 56 14.99 32.40 -11.89
N ILE A 57 14.54 33.16 -10.89
CA ILE A 57 15.21 34.38 -10.44
C ILE A 57 16.61 34.05 -9.89
N SER A 58 16.73 33.04 -9.01
CA SER A 58 18.03 32.68 -8.44
C SER A 58 19.04 32.23 -9.50
N VAL A 59 18.62 31.49 -10.52
CA VAL A 59 19.50 31.02 -11.61
C VAL A 59 19.97 32.16 -12.50
N THR A 60 19.10 33.14 -12.78
CA THR A 60 19.46 34.30 -13.61
C THR A 60 20.40 35.29 -12.92
N GLN A 61 20.51 35.23 -11.59
CA GLN A 61 21.41 36.08 -10.80
C GLN A 61 22.78 35.44 -10.54
N LEU A 62 23.03 34.21 -11.00
CA LEU A 62 24.33 33.55 -10.82
C LEU A 62 25.39 34.22 -11.69
N ASP A 63 26.46 34.73 -11.07
CA ASP A 63 27.65 35.20 -11.78
C ASP A 63 28.73 34.09 -11.78
N PRO A 64 29.02 33.47 -12.94
CA PRO A 64 30.02 32.42 -13.05
C PRO A 64 31.45 32.89 -12.79
N LYS A 65 31.71 34.21 -12.70
CA LYS A 65 33.05 34.73 -12.34
C LYS A 65 33.30 34.79 -10.84
N GLU A 66 32.25 34.75 -10.01
CA GLU A 66 32.33 34.79 -8.55
C GLU A 66 32.08 33.42 -7.88
N GLU A 67 31.72 32.39 -8.65
CA GLU A 67 31.40 31.06 -8.11
C GLU A 67 32.68 30.26 -7.78
N GLU A 68 33.13 30.35 -6.53
CA GLU A 68 34.26 29.57 -6.01
C GLU A 68 33.82 28.15 -5.58
N LEU A 69 34.53 27.13 -6.08
CA LEU A 69 34.30 25.73 -5.70
C LEU A 69 35.01 25.40 -4.38
N SER A 70 34.23 25.04 -3.34
CA SER A 70 34.78 24.67 -2.03
C SER A 70 34.92 23.15 -1.86
N LEU A 71 36.13 22.68 -1.50
CA LEU A 71 36.36 21.27 -1.12
C LEU A 71 35.62 20.88 0.17
N GLN A 72 35.21 21.87 0.99
CA GLN A 72 34.42 21.63 2.19
C GLN A 72 33.05 21.05 1.87
N ASP A 73 32.50 21.33 0.68
CA ASP A 73 31.22 20.77 0.25
C ASP A 73 31.29 19.25 0.02
N ILE A 74 32.47 18.72 -0.29
CA ILE A 74 32.69 17.28 -0.48
C ILE A 74 32.79 16.57 0.87
N THR A 75 33.45 17.18 1.86
CA THR A 75 33.79 16.52 3.13
C THR A 75 32.79 16.83 4.25
N MET A 76 32.20 18.02 4.26
CA MET A 76 31.40 18.52 5.38
C MET A 76 29.90 18.64 5.06
N ARG A 77 29.49 18.66 3.79
CA ARG A 77 28.08 18.64 3.39
C ARG A 77 27.64 17.24 3.00
N LYS A 78 26.39 16.90 3.35
CA LYS A 78 25.78 15.64 2.90
C LYS A 78 25.43 15.77 1.42
N ALA A 79 25.68 14.70 0.66
CA ALA A 79 25.27 14.63 -0.74
C ALA A 79 23.75 14.75 -0.89
N PHE A 80 23.32 15.36 -1.99
CA PHE A 80 21.92 15.40 -2.38
C PHE A 80 21.33 13.99 -2.51
N ARG A 81 20.10 13.82 -2.01
CA ARG A 81 19.32 12.58 -2.14
C ARG A 81 17.93 12.94 -2.64
N SER A 82 17.51 12.28 -3.70
CA SER A 82 16.13 12.34 -4.17
C SER A 82 15.20 11.56 -3.24
N SER A 83 13.89 11.81 -3.36
CA SER A 83 12.87 11.01 -2.68
C SER A 83 12.96 9.54 -3.10
N THR A 84 12.81 8.64 -2.13
CA THR A 84 12.77 7.18 -2.34
C THR A 84 11.52 6.57 -1.72
N VAL A 85 10.44 7.34 -1.59
CA VAL A 85 9.15 6.88 -1.06
C VAL A 85 8.58 5.81 -2.00
N GLN A 86 8.09 4.72 -1.42
CA GLN A 86 7.46 3.61 -2.13
C GLN A 86 6.15 3.26 -1.46
N ASP A 87 5.05 3.34 -2.20
CA ASP A 87 3.73 3.00 -1.70
C ASP A 87 3.60 1.48 -1.59
N GLN A 88 3.14 1.01 -0.43
CA GLN A 88 2.98 -0.40 -0.09
C GLN A 88 1.65 -0.57 0.65
N GLN A 89 1.20 -1.83 0.80
CA GLN A 89 -0.06 -2.14 1.51
C GLN A 89 -1.28 -1.39 0.94
N LEU A 90 -1.43 -1.39 -0.39
CA LEU A 90 -2.47 -0.62 -1.09
C LEU A 90 -3.91 -1.06 -0.78
N PHE A 91 -4.10 -2.26 -0.22
CA PHE A 91 -5.41 -2.88 0.02
C PHE A 91 -5.74 -2.98 1.51
N GLU A 92 -5.32 -2.00 2.30
CA GLU A 92 -5.73 -1.90 3.70
C GLU A 92 -7.20 -1.53 3.85
N ARG A 93 -7.78 -1.82 5.01
CA ARG A 93 -9.21 -1.57 5.26
C ARG A 93 -9.59 -0.08 5.09
N GLN A 94 -8.62 0.82 5.31
CA GLN A 94 -8.75 2.27 5.19
C GLN A 94 -8.72 2.80 3.75
N SER A 95 -8.15 2.05 2.81
CA SER A 95 -8.19 2.41 1.39
C SER A 95 -9.44 1.89 0.69
N LEU A 96 -10.37 1.26 1.42
CA LEU A 96 -11.61 0.77 0.84
C LEU A 96 -12.51 1.95 0.43
N PRO A 97 -12.97 2.01 -0.83
CA PRO A 97 -13.90 3.04 -1.27
C PRO A 97 -15.21 3.01 -0.48
N VAL A 98 -15.80 4.19 -0.26
CA VAL A 98 -17.06 4.36 0.50
C VAL A 98 -18.20 3.46 -0.02
N PRO A 99 -18.44 3.31 -1.34
CA PRO A 99 -19.51 2.43 -1.82
C PRO A 99 -19.29 0.95 -1.47
N MET A 100 -18.03 0.51 -1.46
CA MET A 100 -17.67 -0.85 -1.06
C MET A 100 -17.78 -1.02 0.46
N GLN A 101 -17.47 0.02 1.23
CA GLN A 101 -17.66 0.04 2.68
C GLN A 101 -19.13 -0.18 3.05
N GLU A 102 -20.03 0.58 2.42
CA GLU A 102 -21.48 0.48 2.66
C GLU A 102 -21.99 -0.93 2.34
N THR A 103 -21.56 -1.50 1.21
CA THR A 103 -21.94 -2.86 0.83
C THR A 103 -21.40 -3.90 1.82
N TYR A 104 -20.17 -3.72 2.31
CA TYR A 104 -19.56 -4.61 3.30
C TYR A 104 -20.32 -4.58 4.64
N GLU A 105 -20.83 -3.43 5.07
CA GLU A 105 -21.59 -3.30 6.32
C GLU A 105 -22.94 -4.01 6.28
N LEU A 106 -23.50 -4.22 5.09
CA LEU A 106 -24.71 -5.03 4.89
C LEU A 106 -24.44 -6.54 4.96
N CYS A 107 -23.18 -6.98 4.86
CA CYS A 107 -22.83 -8.39 4.94
C CYS A 107 -22.95 -8.92 6.37
N GLU A 108 -23.19 -10.24 6.48
CA GLU A 108 -23.25 -10.91 7.77
C GLU A 108 -21.90 -10.83 8.50
N GLN A 109 -21.94 -10.31 9.72
CA GLN A 109 -20.75 -10.19 10.56
C GLN A 109 -20.41 -11.54 11.20
N PRO A 110 -19.11 -11.83 11.44
CA PRO A 110 -18.73 -13.06 12.07
C PRO A 110 -19.33 -13.16 13.50
N PRO A 111 -19.57 -14.38 14.01
CA PRO A 111 -20.04 -14.57 15.37
C PRO A 111 -19.12 -13.85 16.38
N PRO A 112 -19.66 -13.25 17.45
CA PRO A 112 -18.89 -12.44 18.39
C PRO A 112 -18.04 -13.30 19.34
N LEU A 113 -17.13 -14.11 18.80
CA LEU A 113 -16.26 -15.02 19.54
C LEU A 113 -15.22 -14.29 20.41
N ASN A 114 -15.04 -12.98 20.18
CA ASN A 114 -14.16 -12.15 20.99
C ASN A 114 -14.64 -12.02 22.45
N ILE A 115 -15.93 -12.24 22.73
CA ILE A 115 -16.44 -12.28 24.12
C ILE A 115 -15.86 -13.44 24.92
N LEU A 116 -15.40 -14.50 24.25
CA LEU A 116 -14.81 -15.69 24.86
C LEU A 116 -13.31 -15.54 25.08
N THR A 117 -12.66 -14.52 24.50
CA THR A 117 -11.22 -14.27 24.62
C THR A 117 -10.72 -14.18 26.06
N PRO A 118 -11.41 -13.50 27.01
CA PRO A 118 -10.96 -13.42 28.41
C PRO A 118 -10.94 -14.77 29.14
N TYR A 119 -11.65 -15.77 28.64
CA TYR A 119 -11.76 -17.09 29.25
C TYR A 119 -10.74 -18.08 28.68
N ARG A 120 -9.82 -17.63 27.83
CA ARG A 120 -8.81 -18.48 27.20
C ARG A 120 -7.47 -18.41 27.94
N ASP A 121 -6.87 -19.57 28.16
CA ASP A 121 -5.56 -19.68 28.82
C ASP A 121 -4.37 -19.31 27.91
N ASP A 122 -4.56 -19.33 26.60
CA ASP A 122 -3.49 -19.09 25.60
C ASP A 122 -3.26 -17.61 25.27
N GLY A 123 -4.09 -16.70 25.81
CA GLY A 123 -4.03 -15.26 25.54
C GLY A 123 -4.28 -14.88 24.07
N LYS A 124 -4.81 -15.80 23.26
CA LYS A 124 -5.08 -15.56 21.84
C LYS A 124 -6.53 -15.08 21.65
N GLU A 125 -6.73 -14.21 20.67
CA GLU A 125 -8.08 -13.75 20.30
C GLU A 125 -8.94 -14.90 19.79
N GLY A 126 -10.12 -15.09 20.38
CA GLY A 126 -11.06 -16.14 19.99
C GLY A 126 -11.49 -16.05 18.51
N LEU A 127 -11.67 -14.83 17.98
CA LEU A 127 -12.09 -14.65 16.60
C LEU A 127 -11.04 -15.10 15.58
N LYS A 128 -9.73 -15.05 15.91
CA LYS A 128 -8.65 -15.51 15.02
C LYS A 128 -8.70 -17.01 14.71
N PHE A 129 -9.39 -17.79 15.55
CA PHE A 129 -9.65 -19.22 15.28
C PHE A 129 -10.77 -19.44 14.26
N TYR A 130 -11.62 -18.44 14.03
CA TYR A 130 -12.69 -18.48 13.03
C TYR A 130 -12.26 -17.78 11.73
N THR A 131 -11.72 -16.56 11.84
CA THR A 131 -11.23 -15.79 10.70
C THR A 131 -9.94 -15.06 11.08
N ASN A 132 -8.89 -15.21 10.27
CA ASN A 132 -7.61 -14.54 10.47
C ASN A 132 -7.11 -13.93 9.16
N PRO A 133 -7.30 -12.61 8.94
CA PRO A 133 -6.83 -11.92 7.74
C PRO A 133 -5.30 -11.90 7.61
N SER A 134 -4.53 -11.92 8.70
CA SER A 134 -3.05 -11.88 8.65
C SER A 134 -2.43 -13.23 8.33
N TYR A 135 -3.21 -14.32 8.36
CA TYR A 135 -2.72 -15.69 8.23
C TYR A 135 -1.84 -15.91 6.99
N PHE A 136 -2.28 -15.41 5.83
CA PHE A 136 -1.53 -15.55 4.58
C PHE A 136 -0.17 -14.86 4.63
N PHE A 137 -0.14 -13.64 5.19
CA PHE A 137 1.09 -12.88 5.33
C PHE A 137 2.04 -13.53 6.35
N ASP A 138 1.51 -13.97 7.49
CA ASP A 138 2.30 -14.64 8.53
C ASP A 138 2.96 -15.92 8.00
N LEU A 139 2.20 -16.76 7.29
CA LEU A 139 2.70 -18.00 6.68
C LEU A 139 3.73 -17.71 5.58
N TRP A 140 3.47 -16.72 4.72
CA TRP A 140 4.41 -16.32 3.69
C TRP A 140 5.72 -15.82 4.31
N ARG A 141 5.64 -14.96 5.33
CA ARG A 141 6.81 -14.44 6.05
C ARG A 141 7.63 -15.59 6.63
N GLU A 142 7.00 -16.50 7.36
CA GLU A 142 7.66 -17.67 7.94
C GLU A 142 8.40 -18.49 6.88
N LYS A 143 7.73 -18.79 5.76
CA LYS A 143 8.33 -19.51 4.62
C LYS A 143 9.54 -18.77 4.04
N MET A 144 9.45 -17.44 3.84
CA MET A 144 10.57 -16.67 3.28
C MET A 144 11.79 -16.65 4.21
N LEU A 145 11.59 -16.58 5.52
CA LEU A 145 12.69 -16.68 6.49
C LEU A 145 13.34 -18.07 6.45
N GLN A 146 12.51 -19.12 6.42
CA GLN A 146 12.99 -20.50 6.33
C GLN A 146 13.81 -20.73 5.05
N ASP A 147 13.27 -20.34 3.89
CA ASP A 147 13.94 -20.45 2.58
C ASP A 147 15.28 -19.69 2.55
N THR A 148 15.36 -18.54 3.24
CA THR A 148 16.57 -17.73 3.34
C THR A 148 17.65 -18.46 4.15
N GLU A 149 17.28 -19.03 5.30
CA GLU A 149 18.22 -19.76 6.14
C GLU A 149 18.67 -21.08 5.49
N ASP A 150 17.78 -21.77 4.78
CA ASP A 150 18.12 -22.98 4.05
C ASP A 150 19.08 -22.70 2.89
N LYS A 151 18.85 -21.63 2.11
CA LYS A 151 19.80 -21.16 1.09
C LYS A 151 21.16 -20.80 1.70
N ARG A 152 21.19 -20.19 2.88
CA ARG A 152 22.42 -19.83 3.60
C ARG A 152 23.20 -21.08 4.02
N LYS A 153 22.52 -22.07 4.61
CA LYS A 153 23.11 -23.34 5.04
C LYS A 153 23.63 -24.14 3.84
N GLU A 154 22.88 -24.20 2.75
CA GLU A 154 23.30 -24.91 1.53
C GLU A 154 24.56 -24.29 0.92
N ARG A 155 24.64 -22.95 0.84
CA ARG A 155 25.86 -22.26 0.39
C ARG A 155 27.08 -22.58 1.26
N ARG A 156 26.91 -22.74 2.59
CA ARG A 156 27.99 -23.17 3.49
C ARG A 156 28.42 -24.61 3.23
N LYS A 157 27.48 -25.54 3.07
CA LYS A 157 27.75 -26.95 2.74
C LYS A 157 28.49 -27.09 1.42
N GLN A 158 28.08 -26.35 0.39
CA GLN A 158 28.77 -26.32 -0.89
C GLN A 158 30.20 -25.80 -0.73
N LYS A 159 30.43 -24.67 -0.05
CA LYS A 159 31.79 -24.16 0.18
C LYS A 159 32.71 -25.17 0.88
N VAL A 160 32.22 -25.86 1.91
CA VAL A 160 32.98 -26.92 2.60
C VAL A 160 33.27 -28.10 1.66
N ARG A 161 32.28 -28.52 0.88
CA ARG A 161 32.44 -29.59 -0.11
C ARG A 161 33.47 -29.22 -1.20
N TRP A 162 33.42 -27.99 -1.71
CA TRP A 162 34.38 -27.46 -2.68
C TRP A 162 35.80 -27.37 -2.10
N ALA A 163 35.95 -26.89 -0.86
CA ALA A 163 37.24 -26.88 -0.17
C ALA A 163 37.80 -28.30 0.06
N GLY A 164 36.95 -29.25 0.44
CA GLY A 164 37.33 -30.65 0.61
C GLY A 164 37.61 -31.39 -0.70
N LEU A 165 37.01 -30.98 -1.82
CA LEU A 165 37.35 -31.48 -3.16
C LEU A 165 38.68 -30.90 -3.65
N HIS A 166 38.92 -29.60 -3.43
CA HIS A 166 40.21 -28.97 -3.73
C HIS A 166 41.36 -29.66 -2.98
N ASN A 167 41.20 -29.91 -1.68
CA ASN A 167 42.21 -30.61 -0.88
C ASN A 167 42.43 -32.08 -1.30
N ARG A 168 41.41 -32.77 -1.83
CA ARG A 168 41.53 -34.14 -2.34
C ARG A 168 42.12 -34.21 -3.75
N GLY A 169 41.86 -33.21 -4.60
CA GLY A 169 42.46 -33.10 -5.93
C GLY A 169 43.97 -32.83 -5.87
N VAL A 170 44.43 -32.04 -4.90
CA VAL A 170 45.88 -31.83 -4.66
C VAL A 170 46.58 -33.13 -4.23
N TRP A 171 45.91 -34.01 -3.47
CA TRP A 171 46.46 -35.31 -3.08
C TRP A 171 46.54 -36.34 -4.24
N LEU A 172 45.70 -36.21 -5.27
CA LEU A 172 45.70 -37.10 -6.43
C LEU A 172 46.69 -36.66 -7.54
N ILE A 173 47.16 -35.41 -7.52
CA ILE A 173 48.16 -34.89 -8.47
C ILE A 173 49.60 -35.08 -7.93
N CYS A 174 49.77 -35.28 -6.62
CA CYS A 174 51.07 -35.52 -5.98
C CYS A 174 51.42 -37.00 -5.76
N LYS A 175 50.87 -37.93 -6.56
CA LYS A 175 51.19 -39.36 -6.51
C LYS A 175 51.56 -39.86 -7.90
#